data_AF-A0A5C0DZ76-F1
#
_entry.id   AF-A0A5C0DZ76-F1
#
_cell.length_a   1.000
_cell.length_b   1.000
_cell.length_c   1.000
_cell.angle_alpha   90.00
_cell.angle_beta   90.00
_cell.angle_gamma   90.00
#
_symmetry.space_group_name_H-M   'P 1'
#
loop_
_entity.id
_entity.type
_entity.pdbx_description
1 polymer ?
#
loop_
_entity_poly.entity_id
_entity_poly.type
_entity_poly.pdbx_seq_one_letter_code
_entity_poly.pdbx_strand_id
1 'polypeptide(L)'
;MTTAQQVIKFAANEIGYKENPPKSNNNKFGIWYGMNREPWCAMFVSYCLHNTGLPLKITTNKGFAYCPFGIKWFKEQGLWHTSNPKVGDIVFYDWKNDGVSDHVGIVAKVNSDGSIDAIEGNTSERDDSNGGQVMQRTRRGNIVGYGRPNYTSGDDVTPLPPHPLWTGRYIFLTSPYMEGSEILLWQRQMIHRGWNLGSGGTTGKGDDSVFSERDHEVLIKFQQEKGLEVDGKIGPQSWNAAWEAPITED
;
A
#
# COMPACT_ATOMS: atom_id res chain seq x y z
N MET A 1 0.48 -18.10 -0.07
CA MET A 1 -0.87 -17.99 -0.67
C MET A 1 -1.34 -16.57 -0.47
N THR A 2 -1.63 -15.84 -1.56
CA THR A 2 -1.92 -14.39 -1.54
C THR A 2 -3.38 -14.14 -1.86
N THR A 3 -4.08 -13.43 -0.98
CA THR A 3 -5.47 -13.01 -1.15
C THR A 3 -5.56 -11.58 -1.71
N ALA A 4 -6.67 -11.25 -2.37
CA ALA A 4 -6.97 -9.87 -2.80
C ALA A 4 -6.84 -8.87 -1.64
N GLN A 5 -7.35 -9.29 -0.48
CA GLN A 5 -7.38 -8.44 0.69
C GLN A 5 -5.99 -8.11 1.23
N GLN A 6 -5.03 -9.04 1.17
CA GLN A 6 -3.63 -8.77 1.53
C GLN A 6 -2.99 -7.73 0.62
N VAL A 7 -3.25 -7.80 -0.70
CA VAL A 7 -2.74 -6.81 -1.66
C VAL A 7 -3.30 -5.42 -1.38
N ILE A 8 -4.61 -5.34 -1.13
CA ILE A 8 -5.27 -4.06 -0.82
C ILE A 8 -4.73 -3.47 0.49
N LYS A 9 -4.55 -4.29 1.53
CA LYS A 9 -3.96 -3.86 2.81
C LYS A 9 -2.56 -3.28 2.61
N PHE A 10 -1.74 -3.99 1.84
CA PHE A 10 -0.39 -3.52 1.52
C PHE A 10 -0.44 -2.21 0.73
N ALA A 11 -1.30 -2.10 -0.28
CA ALA A 11 -1.47 -0.87 -1.06
C ALA A 11 -2.00 0.30 -0.22
N ALA A 12 -2.92 0.05 0.72
CA ALA A 12 -3.50 1.08 1.59
C ALA A 12 -2.45 1.73 2.50
N ASN A 13 -1.45 0.96 2.93
CA ASN A 13 -0.32 1.48 3.73
C ASN A 13 0.55 2.47 2.97
N GLU A 14 0.43 2.53 1.65
CA GLU A 14 1.16 3.46 0.80
C GLU A 14 0.40 4.78 0.57
N ILE A 15 -0.89 4.86 0.92
CA ILE A 15 -1.70 6.08 0.73
C ILE A 15 -1.04 7.26 1.44
N GLY A 16 -0.90 8.37 0.71
CA GLY A 16 -0.22 9.58 1.19
C GLY A 16 1.26 9.63 0.84
N TYR A 17 1.87 8.53 0.39
CA TYR A 17 3.24 8.55 -0.15
C TYR A 17 3.32 9.49 -1.36
N LYS A 18 4.34 10.34 -1.39
CA LYS A 18 4.63 11.28 -2.47
C LYS A 18 6.02 11.05 -3.01
N GLU A 19 6.18 11.22 -4.31
CA GLU A 19 7.50 11.34 -4.92
C GLU A 19 8.24 12.57 -4.38
N ASN A 20 9.58 12.51 -4.39
CA ASN A 20 10.41 13.58 -3.86
C ASN A 20 11.68 13.76 -4.70
N PRO A 21 11.94 14.94 -5.28
CA PRO A 21 11.12 16.17 -5.22
C PRO A 21 9.74 16.04 -5.89
N PRO A 22 8.78 16.93 -5.62
CA PRO A 22 7.52 16.95 -6.36
C PRO A 22 7.74 17.10 -7.87
N LYS A 23 6.95 16.39 -8.69
CA LYS A 23 7.02 16.35 -10.17
C LYS A 23 8.31 15.77 -10.75
N SER A 24 9.03 14.97 -9.96
CA SER A 24 10.30 14.37 -10.38
C SER A 24 10.18 12.92 -10.83
N ASN A 25 9.05 12.26 -10.57
CA ASN A 25 8.92 10.80 -10.64
C ASN A 25 9.99 10.04 -9.83
N ASN A 26 10.74 10.71 -8.94
CA ASN A 26 11.73 10.07 -8.09
C ASN A 26 11.03 9.43 -6.89
N ASN A 27 10.91 8.12 -6.92
CA ASN A 27 10.07 7.37 -5.99
C ASN A 27 10.59 5.95 -5.74
N LYS A 28 10.21 5.37 -4.59
CA LYS A 28 10.68 4.04 -4.19
C LYS A 28 10.21 2.91 -5.12
N PHE A 29 9.03 3.06 -5.75
CA PHE A 29 8.49 2.03 -6.65
C PHE A 29 9.27 1.98 -7.96
N GLY A 30 9.60 3.14 -8.54
CA GLY A 30 10.46 3.27 -9.71
C GLY A 30 11.88 2.77 -9.46
N ILE A 31 12.48 3.13 -8.32
CA ILE A 31 13.79 2.61 -7.89
C ILE A 31 13.73 1.08 -7.76
N TRP A 32 12.74 0.57 -7.05
CA TRP A 32 12.58 -0.87 -6.87
C TRP A 32 12.38 -1.60 -8.20
N TYR A 33 11.59 -1.05 -9.12
CA TYR A 33 11.36 -1.70 -10.41
C TYR A 33 12.63 -1.69 -11.28
N GLY A 34 13.42 -0.63 -11.19
CA GLY A 34 14.62 -0.38 -12.03
C GLY A 34 14.39 0.67 -13.12
N MET A 35 13.30 1.45 -13.01
CA MET A 35 12.89 2.51 -13.95
C MET A 35 12.52 3.78 -13.17
N ASN A 36 13.41 4.22 -12.28
CA ASN A 36 13.18 5.44 -11.49
C ASN A 36 13.09 6.68 -12.40
N ARG A 37 12.32 7.70 -11.98
CA ARG A 37 12.03 8.93 -12.73
C ARG A 37 11.13 8.76 -13.96
N GLU A 38 10.48 7.60 -14.08
CA GLU A 38 9.40 7.35 -15.03
C GLU A 38 8.03 7.35 -14.33
N PRO A 39 6.91 7.61 -15.06
CA PRO A 39 5.56 7.49 -14.51
C PRO A 39 5.34 6.11 -13.86
N TRP A 40 4.81 6.09 -12.64
CA TRP A 40 4.97 4.94 -11.75
C TRP A 40 3.68 4.25 -11.28
N CYS A 41 2.54 4.55 -11.90
CA CYS A 41 1.25 3.92 -11.58
C CYS A 41 1.29 2.37 -11.69
N ALA A 42 1.78 1.84 -12.81
CA ALA A 42 1.92 0.39 -13.02
C ALA A 42 3.02 -0.24 -12.15
N MET A 43 4.10 0.50 -11.89
CA MET A 43 5.18 0.07 -11.01
C MET A 43 4.69 -0.06 -9.55
N PHE A 44 3.81 0.84 -9.11
CA PHE A 44 3.14 0.76 -7.82
C PHE A 44 2.27 -0.51 -7.70
N VAL A 45 1.42 -0.78 -8.69
CA VAL A 45 0.59 -2.01 -8.70
C VAL A 45 1.46 -3.26 -8.66
N SER A 46 2.51 -3.29 -9.48
CA SER A 46 3.50 -4.38 -9.50
C SER A 46 4.21 -4.54 -8.15
N TYR A 47 4.57 -3.45 -7.50
CA TYR A 47 5.20 -3.44 -6.18
C TYR A 47 4.27 -4.05 -5.13
N CYS A 48 2.99 -3.66 -5.08
CA CYS A 48 2.03 -4.20 -4.13
C CYS A 48 1.82 -5.71 -4.33
N LEU A 49 1.65 -6.14 -5.58
CA LEU A 49 1.47 -7.56 -5.92
C LEU A 49 2.72 -8.39 -5.60
N HIS A 50 3.90 -7.89 -5.92
CA HIS A 50 5.15 -8.59 -5.63
C HIS A 50 5.40 -8.76 -4.13
N ASN A 51 5.29 -7.68 -3.35
CA ASN A 51 5.59 -7.70 -1.91
C ASN A 51 4.55 -8.47 -1.09
N THR A 52 3.42 -8.80 -1.68
CA THR A 52 2.42 -9.70 -1.09
C THR A 52 2.54 -11.14 -1.58
N GLY A 53 3.58 -11.47 -2.35
CA GLY A 53 3.87 -12.83 -2.80
C GLY A 53 3.16 -13.25 -4.10
N LEU A 54 2.58 -12.31 -4.85
CA LEU A 54 1.89 -12.56 -6.13
C LEU A 54 2.49 -11.73 -7.29
N PRO A 55 3.80 -11.84 -7.59
CA PRO A 55 4.38 -11.11 -8.71
C PRO A 55 3.77 -11.55 -10.05
N LEU A 56 3.24 -10.60 -10.81
CA LEU A 56 2.80 -10.84 -12.19
C LEU A 56 4.01 -10.72 -13.12
N LYS A 57 4.58 -11.84 -13.56
CA LYS A 57 5.78 -11.86 -14.41
C LYS A 57 5.45 -11.47 -15.86
N ILE A 58 5.13 -10.20 -16.10
CA ILE A 58 4.66 -9.69 -17.39
C ILE A 58 5.82 -9.22 -18.25
N THR A 59 6.45 -8.11 -17.88
CA THR A 59 7.62 -7.55 -18.60
C THR A 59 8.92 -7.92 -17.92
N THR A 60 8.89 -8.08 -16.60
CA THR A 60 10.02 -8.54 -15.79
C THR A 60 9.52 -9.51 -14.71
N ASN A 61 10.43 -10.14 -13.97
CA ASN A 61 10.08 -10.91 -12.78
C ASN A 61 9.39 -10.09 -11.68
N LYS A 62 9.41 -8.74 -11.79
CA LYS A 62 8.80 -7.84 -10.82
C LYS A 62 7.36 -7.46 -11.15
N GLY A 63 6.94 -7.56 -12.40
CA GLY A 63 5.69 -6.92 -12.82
C GLY A 63 5.67 -6.40 -14.24
N PHE A 64 4.90 -5.32 -14.38
CA PHE A 64 4.81 -4.43 -15.55
C PHE A 64 5.00 -2.98 -15.11
N ALA A 65 5.55 -2.15 -16.00
CA ALA A 65 5.64 -0.70 -15.82
C ALA A 65 4.80 0.08 -16.84
N TYR A 66 4.09 -0.62 -17.73
CA TYR A 66 3.32 -0.01 -18.82
C TYR A 66 1.93 -0.66 -18.92
N CYS A 67 0.87 0.16 -18.84
CA CYS A 67 -0.51 -0.31 -18.75
C CYS A 67 -0.94 -1.23 -19.91
N PRO A 68 -0.64 -0.93 -21.18
CA PRO A 68 -0.97 -1.83 -22.30
C PRO A 68 -0.36 -3.24 -22.18
N PHE A 69 0.83 -3.38 -21.57
CA PHE A 69 1.41 -4.71 -21.35
C PHE A 69 0.64 -5.49 -20.28
N GLY A 70 0.19 -4.82 -19.21
CA GLY A 70 -0.69 -5.42 -18.21
C GLY A 70 -2.01 -5.91 -18.82
N ILE A 71 -2.69 -5.06 -19.59
CA ILE A 71 -3.94 -5.40 -20.28
C ILE A 71 -3.74 -6.59 -21.22
N LYS A 72 -2.72 -6.55 -22.07
CA LYS A 72 -2.40 -7.63 -23.01
C LYS A 72 -2.23 -8.95 -22.27
N TRP A 73 -1.43 -8.95 -21.20
CA TRP A 73 -1.16 -10.16 -20.42
C TRP A 73 -2.44 -10.70 -19.76
N PHE A 74 -3.24 -9.87 -19.10
CA PHE A 74 -4.49 -10.33 -18.49
C PHE A 74 -5.46 -10.93 -19.52
N LYS A 75 -5.52 -10.37 -20.74
CA LYS A 75 -6.31 -10.94 -21.85
C LYS A 75 -5.75 -12.30 -22.28
N GLU A 76 -4.44 -12.42 -22.47
CA GLU A 76 -3.77 -13.66 -22.87
C GLU A 76 -3.91 -14.77 -21.81
N GLN A 77 -3.98 -14.42 -20.52
CA GLN A 77 -4.21 -15.37 -19.43
C GLN A 77 -5.70 -15.74 -19.25
N GLY A 78 -6.63 -15.12 -19.99
CA GLY A 78 -8.07 -15.31 -19.78
C GLY A 78 -8.58 -14.73 -18.45
N LEU A 79 -7.86 -13.75 -17.89
CA LEU A 79 -8.13 -13.12 -16.59
C LEU A 79 -8.70 -11.70 -16.73
N TRP A 80 -9.00 -11.28 -17.95
CA TRP A 80 -9.54 -9.96 -18.26
C TRP A 80 -11.08 -9.96 -18.31
N HIS A 81 -11.70 -8.93 -17.77
CA HIS A 81 -13.14 -8.69 -17.90
C HIS A 81 -13.47 -7.19 -17.91
N THR A 82 -14.66 -6.83 -18.40
CA THR A 82 -15.10 -5.44 -18.57
C THR A 82 -16.34 -5.08 -17.75
N SER A 83 -16.90 -6.03 -17.03
CA SER A 83 -18.10 -5.86 -16.20
C SER A 83 -17.98 -6.61 -14.88
N ASN A 84 -18.88 -6.31 -13.93
CA ASN A 84 -18.92 -6.91 -12.61
C ASN A 84 -17.57 -6.81 -11.88
N PRO A 85 -17.07 -5.59 -11.62
CA PRO A 85 -15.82 -5.41 -10.89
C PRO A 85 -15.90 -6.08 -9.53
N LYS A 86 -14.75 -6.55 -9.05
CA LYS A 86 -14.59 -7.20 -7.77
C LYS A 86 -13.46 -6.52 -7.01
N VAL A 87 -13.58 -6.58 -5.69
CA VAL A 87 -12.48 -6.22 -4.79
C VAL A 87 -11.25 -7.08 -5.14
N GLY A 88 -10.10 -6.41 -5.28
CA GLY A 88 -8.83 -6.99 -5.71
C GLY A 88 -8.55 -6.93 -7.20
N ASP A 89 -9.50 -6.52 -8.03
CA ASP A 89 -9.21 -6.38 -9.46
C ASP A 89 -8.19 -5.26 -9.71
N ILE A 90 -7.37 -5.45 -10.73
CA ILE A 90 -6.51 -4.39 -11.27
C ILE A 90 -7.31 -3.65 -12.33
N VAL A 91 -7.72 -2.42 -12.02
CA VAL A 91 -8.51 -1.58 -12.92
C VAL A 91 -7.59 -0.76 -13.81
N PHE A 92 -7.94 -0.66 -15.09
CA PHE A 92 -7.21 0.13 -16.08
C PHE A 92 -8.10 1.21 -16.68
N TYR A 93 -7.49 2.35 -16.97
CA TYR A 93 -8.18 3.53 -17.45
C TYR A 93 -7.59 4.08 -18.74
N ASP A 94 -8.43 4.77 -19.52
CA ASP A 94 -8.09 5.52 -20.73
C ASP A 94 -8.83 6.86 -20.64
N TRP A 95 -8.08 7.92 -20.30
CA TRP A 95 -8.63 9.23 -19.99
C TRP A 95 -9.04 10.00 -21.24
N LYS A 96 -8.33 9.73 -22.35
CA LYS A 96 -8.53 10.42 -23.62
C LYS A 96 -9.48 9.67 -24.55
N ASN A 97 -9.83 8.43 -24.18
CA ASN A 97 -10.61 7.52 -24.99
C ASN A 97 -9.98 7.30 -26.37
N ASP A 98 -8.64 7.22 -26.41
CA ASP A 98 -7.85 7.04 -27.65
C ASP A 98 -7.50 5.56 -27.92
N GLY A 99 -7.97 4.66 -27.04
CA GLY A 99 -7.75 3.23 -27.13
C GLY A 99 -6.48 2.75 -26.44
N VAL A 100 -5.70 3.64 -25.84
CA VAL A 100 -4.48 3.33 -25.09
C VAL A 100 -4.70 3.61 -23.61
N SER A 101 -4.43 2.62 -22.76
CA SER A 101 -4.59 2.82 -21.32
C SER A 101 -3.52 3.73 -20.74
N ASP A 102 -3.96 4.80 -20.07
CA ASP A 102 -3.15 5.84 -19.45
C ASP A 102 -2.80 5.55 -17.99
N HIS A 103 -3.60 4.73 -17.30
CA HIS A 103 -3.50 4.58 -15.84
C HIS A 103 -4.01 3.23 -15.33
N VAL A 104 -3.62 2.89 -14.10
CA VAL A 104 -3.96 1.63 -13.44
C VAL A 104 -4.03 1.78 -11.93
N GLY A 105 -4.93 1.03 -11.28
CA GLY A 105 -5.09 0.99 -9.82
C GLY A 105 -5.54 -0.39 -9.32
N ILE A 106 -5.66 -0.52 -8.00
CA ILE A 106 -6.15 -1.73 -7.32
C ILE A 106 -7.54 -1.43 -6.74
N VAL A 107 -8.58 -2.15 -7.16
CA VAL A 107 -9.94 -2.00 -6.65
C VAL A 107 -9.99 -2.43 -5.18
N ALA A 108 -10.16 -1.47 -4.28
CA ALA A 108 -10.31 -1.69 -2.84
C ALA A 108 -11.77 -1.87 -2.42
N LYS A 109 -12.71 -1.27 -3.15
CA LYS A 109 -14.15 -1.37 -2.89
C LYS A 109 -14.97 -1.24 -4.17
N VAL A 110 -16.11 -1.94 -4.20
CA VAL A 110 -17.18 -1.74 -5.18
C VAL A 110 -18.38 -1.16 -4.45
N ASN A 111 -18.80 0.05 -4.83
CA ASN A 111 -19.88 0.78 -4.16
C ASN A 111 -21.25 0.36 -4.71
N SER A 112 -22.30 0.55 -3.90
CA SER A 112 -23.68 0.20 -4.27
C SER A 112 -24.22 0.98 -5.47
N ASP A 113 -23.65 2.15 -5.75
CA ASP A 113 -24.00 3.00 -6.88
C ASP A 113 -23.30 2.58 -8.19
N GLY A 114 -22.45 1.55 -8.15
CA GLY A 114 -21.66 1.04 -9.28
C GLY A 114 -20.33 1.75 -9.50
N SER A 115 -19.95 2.72 -8.66
CA SER A 115 -18.58 3.24 -8.63
C SER A 115 -17.62 2.27 -7.92
N ILE A 116 -16.32 2.47 -8.10
CA ILE A 116 -15.27 1.75 -7.38
C ILE A 116 -14.43 2.74 -6.58
N ASP A 117 -13.88 2.30 -5.45
CA ASP A 117 -12.75 2.97 -4.81
C ASP A 117 -11.49 2.16 -5.14
N ALA A 118 -10.52 2.80 -5.78
CA ALA A 118 -9.26 2.20 -6.18
C ALA A 118 -8.08 2.88 -5.50
N ILE A 119 -7.07 2.10 -5.11
CA ILE A 119 -5.79 2.62 -4.61
C ILE A 119 -4.87 2.76 -5.82
N GLU A 120 -4.47 3.99 -6.10
CA GLU A 120 -3.78 4.40 -7.32
C GLU A 120 -2.46 5.09 -6.95
N GLY A 121 -1.39 4.70 -7.62
CA GLY A 121 -0.09 5.36 -7.52
C GLY A 121 0.09 6.36 -8.67
N ASN A 122 0.93 7.36 -8.48
CA ASN A 122 1.18 8.45 -9.42
C ASN A 122 -0.06 9.27 -9.81
N THR A 123 -0.94 9.50 -8.85
CA THR A 123 -2.17 10.30 -9.02
C THR A 123 -2.15 11.51 -8.07
N SER A 124 -3.10 12.42 -8.23
CA SER A 124 -3.32 13.59 -7.37
C SER A 124 -4.73 14.13 -7.57
N GLU A 125 -5.12 15.14 -6.79
CA GLU A 125 -6.39 15.86 -7.03
C GLU A 125 -6.47 16.55 -8.39
N ARG A 126 -5.32 16.86 -9.04
CA ARG A 126 -5.26 17.67 -10.26
C ARG A 126 -4.67 16.94 -11.48
N ASP A 127 -4.15 15.74 -11.30
CA ASP A 127 -3.52 14.93 -12.34
C ASP A 127 -3.67 13.45 -11.98
N ASP A 128 -4.41 12.73 -12.82
CA ASP A 128 -4.79 11.34 -12.58
C ASP A 128 -3.73 10.32 -13.01
N SER A 129 -2.71 10.71 -13.79
CA SER A 129 -1.69 9.78 -14.34
C SER A 129 -0.25 10.12 -14.00
N ASN A 130 0.01 11.35 -13.56
CA ASN A 130 1.35 11.80 -13.18
C ASN A 130 1.33 12.78 -11.99
N GLY A 131 0.41 12.56 -11.06
CA GLY A 131 0.20 13.43 -9.90
C GLY A 131 1.22 13.25 -8.77
N GLY A 132 2.07 12.22 -8.83
CA GLY A 132 3.18 12.04 -7.89
C GLY A 132 2.78 11.61 -6.48
N GLN A 133 1.55 11.12 -6.26
CA GLN A 133 1.09 10.62 -4.96
C GLN A 133 0.37 9.27 -5.08
N VAL A 134 0.38 8.48 -4.01
CA VAL A 134 -0.55 7.36 -3.81
C VAL A 134 -1.83 7.87 -3.14
N MET A 135 -2.99 7.63 -3.75
CA MET A 135 -4.29 8.02 -3.20
C MET A 135 -5.32 6.90 -3.36
N GLN A 136 -6.33 6.88 -2.49
CA GLN A 136 -7.60 6.26 -2.81
C GLN A 136 -8.43 7.20 -3.70
N ARG A 137 -8.95 6.70 -4.80
CA ARG A 137 -9.73 7.45 -5.80
C ARG A 137 -11.06 6.75 -6.05
N THR A 138 -12.15 7.51 -5.99
CA THR A 138 -13.48 7.01 -6.40
C THR A 138 -13.65 7.22 -7.90
N ARG A 139 -13.93 6.16 -8.64
CA ARG A 139 -13.97 6.14 -10.12
C ARG A 139 -15.27 5.53 -10.63
N ARG A 140 -15.76 6.07 -11.75
CA ARG A 140 -17.00 5.60 -12.43
C ARG A 140 -16.84 5.53 -13.95
N GLY A 141 -16.14 6.49 -14.55
CA GLY A 141 -15.95 6.58 -16.01
C GLY A 141 -14.52 6.28 -16.43
N ASN A 142 -14.30 6.23 -17.76
CA ASN A 142 -12.99 6.02 -18.39
C ASN A 142 -12.30 4.69 -18.05
N ILE A 143 -13.07 3.70 -17.60
CA ILE A 143 -12.57 2.37 -17.27
C ILE A 143 -12.54 1.52 -18.55
N VAL A 144 -11.36 1.06 -18.93
CA VAL A 144 -11.14 0.15 -20.06
C VAL A 144 -11.53 -1.28 -19.68
N GLY A 145 -11.28 -1.64 -18.42
CA GLY A 145 -11.64 -2.94 -17.85
C GLY A 145 -10.73 -3.32 -16.70
N TYR A 146 -10.77 -4.61 -16.37
CA TYR A 146 -10.23 -5.17 -15.15
C TYR A 146 -9.44 -6.44 -15.47
N GLY A 147 -8.26 -6.55 -14.87
CA GLY A 147 -7.52 -7.80 -14.79
C GLY A 147 -7.64 -8.38 -13.39
N ARG A 148 -8.03 -9.65 -13.25
CA ARG A 148 -8.11 -10.31 -11.94
C ARG A 148 -6.92 -11.24 -11.71
N PRO A 149 -5.98 -10.90 -10.82
CA PRO A 149 -4.90 -11.81 -10.45
C PRO A 149 -5.44 -13.14 -9.89
N ASN A 150 -4.65 -14.20 -10.06
CA ASN A 150 -4.95 -15.53 -9.50
C ASN A 150 -4.68 -15.55 -7.99
N TYR A 151 -5.56 -14.91 -7.23
CA TYR A 151 -5.56 -14.99 -5.77
C TYR A 151 -5.86 -16.42 -5.32
N THR A 152 -5.26 -16.83 -4.21
CA THR A 152 -5.65 -18.07 -3.55
C THR A 152 -6.99 -17.86 -2.87
N SER A 153 -7.93 -18.78 -3.10
CA SER A 153 -9.27 -18.76 -2.51
C SER A 153 -9.17 -18.64 -0.99
N GLY A 154 -9.48 -17.47 -0.48
CA GLY A 154 -9.68 -17.16 0.92
C GLY A 154 -10.91 -16.27 0.94
N ASP A 155 -12.07 -16.91 0.89
CA ASP A 155 -13.34 -16.28 1.20
C ASP A 155 -13.22 -15.70 2.62
N ASP A 156 -13.13 -14.39 2.75
CA ASP A 156 -13.95 -13.69 3.74
C ASP A 156 -13.95 -12.17 3.51
N VAL A 157 -15.17 -11.67 3.34
CA VAL A 157 -15.56 -10.28 3.13
C VAL A 157 -15.59 -9.58 4.50
N THR A 158 -14.47 -9.58 5.23
CA THR A 158 -14.36 -8.71 6.41
C THR A 158 -14.03 -7.30 5.90
N PRO A 159 -14.88 -6.29 6.17
CA PRO A 159 -14.51 -4.90 5.91
C PRO A 159 -13.15 -4.63 6.52
N LEU A 160 -12.28 -3.99 5.75
CA LEU A 160 -11.02 -3.52 6.28
C LEU A 160 -11.27 -2.67 7.53
N PRO A 161 -10.56 -2.91 8.63
CA PRO A 161 -10.50 -1.89 9.66
C PRO A 161 -9.93 -0.61 9.03
N PRO A 162 -10.28 0.59 9.53
CA PRO A 162 -9.81 1.87 8.99
C PRO A 162 -8.29 2.10 9.16
N HIS A 163 -7.54 1.06 9.51
CA HIS A 163 -6.12 1.10 9.75
C HIS A 163 -5.37 -0.07 9.12
N PRO A 164 -4.05 0.07 8.92
CA PRO A 164 -3.16 -1.01 8.51
C PRO A 164 -3.37 -2.28 9.33
N LEU A 165 -3.39 -3.42 8.64
CA LEU A 165 -3.29 -4.70 9.32
C LEU A 165 -1.85 -5.02 9.70
N TRP A 166 -1.73 -5.78 10.78
CA TRP A 166 -0.46 -6.37 11.19
C TRP A 166 0.11 -7.24 10.06
N THR A 167 1.40 -7.08 9.79
CA THR A 167 2.08 -7.59 8.60
C THR A 167 2.49 -9.06 8.68
N GLY A 168 2.21 -9.73 9.81
CA GLY A 168 2.63 -11.13 10.03
C GLY A 168 4.03 -11.28 10.61
N ARG A 169 4.78 -10.18 10.78
CA ARG A 169 6.14 -10.16 11.32
C ARG A 169 6.12 -9.54 12.73
N TYR A 170 6.61 -10.28 13.71
CA TYR A 170 6.91 -9.70 15.02
C TYR A 170 8.12 -8.78 14.90
N ILE A 171 7.96 -7.52 15.28
CA ILE A 171 9.03 -6.53 15.33
C ILE A 171 9.47 -6.37 16.79
N PHE A 172 10.77 -6.48 17.05
CA PHE A 172 11.33 -6.37 18.40
C PHE A 172 12.81 -5.99 18.31
N LEU A 173 13.39 -5.60 19.44
CA LEU A 173 14.78 -5.18 19.50
C LEU A 173 15.72 -6.36 19.21
N THR A 174 16.55 -6.22 18.18
CA THR A 174 17.55 -7.22 17.78
C THR A 174 18.90 -6.57 17.50
N SER A 175 19.96 -7.37 17.40
CA SER A 175 21.27 -6.94 16.91
C SER A 175 21.69 -7.85 15.75
N PRO A 176 21.77 -7.35 14.49
CA PRO A 176 21.48 -5.98 14.07
C PRO A 176 19.99 -5.62 14.21
N TYR A 177 19.66 -4.32 14.21
CA TYR A 177 18.28 -3.87 14.29
C TYR A 177 17.45 -4.38 13.11
N MET A 178 16.16 -4.54 13.37
CA MET A 178 15.21 -4.82 12.32
C MET A 178 14.98 -3.55 11.50
N GLU A 179 14.84 -3.71 10.18
CA GLU A 179 14.47 -2.64 9.27
C GLU A 179 13.28 -3.07 8.41
N GLY A 180 12.48 -2.10 7.96
CA GLY A 180 11.34 -2.36 7.08
C GLY A 180 10.28 -1.26 7.05
N SER A 181 9.47 -1.27 5.99
CA SER A 181 8.35 -0.33 5.82
C SER A 181 7.26 -0.48 6.89
N GLU A 182 7.11 -1.67 7.47
CA GLU A 182 6.18 -1.94 8.57
C GLU A 182 6.62 -1.26 9.87
N ILE A 183 7.92 -1.13 10.10
CA ILE A 183 8.48 -0.38 11.22
C ILE A 183 8.19 1.09 11.00
N LEU A 184 8.47 1.61 9.81
CA LEU A 184 8.15 3.00 9.46
C LEU A 184 6.66 3.34 9.67
N LEU A 185 5.77 2.41 9.34
CA LEU A 185 4.33 2.58 9.48
C LEU A 185 3.91 2.67 10.95
N TRP A 186 4.42 1.76 11.78
CA TRP A 186 4.20 1.83 13.22
C TRP A 186 4.82 3.09 13.83
N GLN A 187 6.06 3.46 13.44
CA GLN A 187 6.74 4.67 13.90
C GLN A 187 5.90 5.91 13.64
N ARG A 188 5.41 6.08 12.40
CA ARG A 188 4.54 7.21 12.03
C ARG A 188 3.22 7.22 12.78
N GLN A 189 2.63 6.05 13.02
CA GLN A 189 1.42 5.96 13.83
C GLN A 189 1.69 6.39 15.27
N MET A 190 2.76 5.92 15.89
CA MET A 190 3.13 6.32 17.25
C MET A 190 3.43 7.82 17.33
N ILE A 191 4.10 8.39 16.32
CA ILE A 191 4.32 9.84 16.23
C ILE A 191 3.00 10.61 16.10
N HIS A 192 2.05 10.12 15.31
CA HIS A 192 0.72 10.73 15.19
C HIS A 192 -0.05 10.70 16.53
N ARG A 193 0.13 9.63 17.32
CA ARG A 193 -0.41 9.50 18.68
C ARG A 193 0.31 10.37 19.72
N GLY A 194 1.33 11.14 19.32
CA GLY A 194 2.07 12.05 20.19
C GLY A 194 3.41 11.53 20.72
N TRP A 195 3.79 10.29 20.42
CA TRP A 195 5.05 9.72 20.90
C TRP A 195 6.26 10.28 20.15
N ASN A 196 7.40 10.36 20.83
CA ASN A 196 8.67 10.77 20.25
C ASN A 196 9.66 9.58 20.24
N LEU A 197 10.02 9.13 19.03
CA LEU A 197 10.86 7.96 18.79
C LEU A 197 12.35 8.33 18.57
N GLY A 198 12.73 9.59 18.83
CA GLY A 198 14.10 10.04 18.72
C GLY A 198 14.27 11.11 17.63
N SER A 199 15.50 11.28 17.17
CA SER A 199 15.83 12.24 16.10
C SER A 199 15.93 11.53 14.75
N GLY A 200 15.73 12.27 13.65
CA GLY A 200 15.85 11.74 12.29
C GLY A 200 14.52 11.32 11.68
N GLY A 201 14.58 10.62 10.55
CA GLY A 201 13.42 10.35 9.71
C GLY A 201 12.86 11.59 9.02
N THR A 202 11.74 11.43 8.30
CA THR A 202 11.10 12.52 7.55
C THR A 202 10.32 13.52 8.42
N THR A 203 9.96 13.11 9.64
CA THR A 203 9.25 13.93 10.63
C THR A 203 10.18 14.62 11.62
N GLY A 204 11.46 14.25 11.63
CA GLY A 204 12.42 14.64 12.67
C GLY A 204 12.19 13.95 14.01
N LYS A 205 11.25 13.00 14.09
CA LYS A 205 10.84 12.28 15.31
C LYS A 205 11.16 10.78 15.27
N GLY A 206 12.07 10.34 14.41
CA GLY A 206 12.55 8.96 14.36
C GLY A 206 11.73 8.02 13.48
N ASP A 207 11.13 8.50 12.38
CA ASP A 207 10.50 7.63 11.37
C ASP A 207 11.51 7.24 10.27
N ASP A 208 12.53 6.48 10.65
CA ASP A 208 13.67 6.09 9.80
C ASP A 208 13.61 4.65 9.27
N SER A 209 12.55 3.91 9.61
CA SER A 209 12.34 2.50 9.23
C SER A 209 13.22 1.49 9.98
N VAL A 210 13.94 1.91 11.03
CA VAL A 210 14.81 1.05 11.85
C VAL A 210 14.22 0.92 13.26
N PHE A 211 14.03 -0.31 13.75
CA PHE A 211 13.52 -0.54 15.10
C PHE A 211 14.67 -0.49 16.12
N SER A 212 14.93 0.70 16.66
CA SER A 212 16.02 0.99 17.59
C SER A 212 15.65 0.71 19.06
N GLU A 213 16.60 0.90 19.98
CA GLU A 213 16.31 0.89 21.42
C GLU A 213 15.22 1.90 21.79
N ARG A 214 15.19 3.05 21.12
CA ARG A 214 14.22 4.10 21.43
C ARG A 214 12.80 3.69 21.06
N ASP A 215 12.62 3.00 19.93
CA ASP A 215 11.35 2.40 19.54
C ASP A 215 10.89 1.36 20.56
N HIS A 216 11.81 0.51 21.00
CA HIS A 216 11.55 -0.49 22.04
C HIS A 216 11.12 0.13 23.37
N GLU A 217 11.78 1.19 23.84
CA GLU A 217 11.38 1.93 25.04
C GLU A 217 9.97 2.50 24.94
N VAL A 218 9.62 3.10 23.79
CA VAL A 218 8.29 3.66 23.55
C VAL A 218 7.24 2.57 23.47
N LEU A 219 7.55 1.44 22.82
CA LEU A 219 6.66 0.29 22.75
C LEU A 219 6.32 -0.25 24.14
N ILE A 220 7.32 -0.42 25.02
CA ILE A 220 7.10 -0.88 26.39
C ILE A 220 6.14 0.05 27.14
N LYS A 221 6.34 1.37 27.03
CA LYS A 221 5.45 2.37 27.65
C LYS A 221 4.05 2.33 27.06
N PHE A 222 3.94 2.19 25.75
CA PHE A 222 2.66 2.08 25.07
C PHE A 222 1.89 0.82 25.50
N GLN A 223 2.57 -0.33 25.61
CA GLN A 223 1.96 -1.57 26.10
C GLN A 223 1.46 -1.42 27.54
N GLN A 224 2.26 -0.80 28.42
CA GLN A 224 1.87 -0.49 29.79
C GLN A 224 0.64 0.42 29.84
N GLU A 225 0.65 1.52 29.09
CA GLU A 225 -0.45 2.50 29.04
C GLU A 225 -1.75 1.87 28.54
N LYS A 226 -1.66 0.98 27.54
CA LYS A 226 -2.84 0.34 26.94
C LYS A 226 -3.25 -0.96 27.61
N GLY A 227 -2.60 -1.34 28.72
CA GLY A 227 -2.91 -2.58 29.43
C GLY A 227 -2.68 -3.84 28.61
N LEU A 228 -1.72 -3.80 27.69
CA LEU A 228 -1.31 -4.93 26.87
C LEU A 228 -0.25 -5.76 27.62
N GLU A 229 0.02 -6.97 27.11
CA GLU A 229 1.20 -7.71 27.52
C GLU A 229 2.47 -6.89 27.23
N VAL A 230 3.30 -6.68 28.24
CA VAL A 230 4.51 -5.84 28.16
C VAL A 230 5.70 -6.71 27.76
N ASP A 231 5.70 -7.19 26.52
CA ASP A 231 6.69 -8.13 25.99
C ASP A 231 7.78 -7.47 25.13
N GLY A 232 7.66 -6.17 24.83
CA GLY A 232 8.60 -5.44 23.98
C GLY A 232 8.54 -5.85 22.51
N LYS A 233 7.43 -6.46 22.08
CA LYS A 233 7.23 -6.92 20.70
C LYS A 233 6.00 -6.29 20.07
N ILE A 234 6.14 -5.85 18.83
CA ILE A 234 5.01 -5.46 17.99
C ILE A 234 4.44 -6.73 17.35
N GLY A 235 3.61 -7.42 18.13
CA GLY A 235 2.69 -8.46 17.65
C GLY A 235 1.34 -7.88 17.21
N PRO A 236 0.37 -8.74 16.86
CA PRO A 236 -0.96 -8.30 16.41
C PRO A 236 -1.67 -7.37 17.38
N GLN A 237 -1.55 -7.60 18.69
CA GLN A 237 -2.22 -6.80 19.73
C GLN A 237 -1.64 -5.39 19.83
N SER A 238 -0.31 -5.28 20.00
CA SER A 238 0.40 -3.99 20.01
C SER A 238 0.18 -3.21 18.73
N TRP A 239 0.16 -3.91 17.59
CA TRP A 239 -0.15 -3.29 16.30
C TRP A 239 -1.57 -2.72 16.30
N ASN A 240 -2.60 -3.54 16.48
CA ASN A 240 -3.99 -3.07 16.42
C ASN A 240 -4.25 -1.94 17.42
N ALA A 241 -3.74 -2.05 18.65
CA ALA A 241 -3.88 -1.01 19.65
C ALA A 241 -3.29 0.34 19.19
N ALA A 242 -2.20 0.34 18.41
CA ALA A 242 -1.61 1.58 17.91
C ALA A 242 -2.60 2.35 17.01
N TRP A 243 -3.57 1.71 16.39
CA TRP A 243 -4.60 2.39 15.59
C TRP A 243 -5.97 2.49 16.27
N GLU A 244 -6.34 1.49 17.06
CA GLU A 244 -7.71 1.38 17.62
C GLU A 244 -7.83 1.99 19.00
N ALA A 245 -6.77 1.95 19.82
CA ALA A 245 -6.86 2.44 21.19
C ALA A 245 -6.96 3.98 21.19
N PRO A 246 -7.81 4.57 22.06
CA PRO A 246 -7.90 6.02 22.22
C PRO A 246 -6.51 6.64 22.43
N ILE A 247 -6.27 7.83 21.89
CA ILE A 247 -5.12 8.64 22.28
C ILE A 247 -5.40 9.12 23.70
N THR A 248 -4.49 8.82 24.62
CA THR A 248 -4.60 9.38 25.98
C THR A 248 -4.14 10.82 25.88
N GLU A 249 -5.04 11.76 26.15
CA GLU A 249 -4.68 13.16 26.31
C GLU A 249 -4.10 13.37 27.71
N ASP A 250 -3.06 14.20 27.82
CA ASP A 250 -2.39 14.55 29.09
C ASP A 250 -3.31 15.32 30.06
#